data_AF-A0A645HWR0-F1
#
_entry.id   AF-A0A645HWR0-F1
#
_cell.length_a   1.000
_cell.length_b   1.000
_cell.length_c   1.000
_cell.angle_alpha   90.00
_cell.angle_beta   90.00
_cell.angle_gamma   90.00
#
_symmetry.space_group_name_H-M   'P 1'
#
loop_
_entity.id
_entity.type
_entity.pdbx_description
1 polymer ?
#
loop_
_entity_poly.entity_id
_entity_poly.type
_entity_poly.pdbx_seq_one_letter_code
_entity_poly.pdbx_strand_id
1 'polypeptide(L)'
;MDGTSSAYDAKTPGFVAALLPIAKLQQTLGVPSLLGPLVTNRKKTLELGYTEEEIDRMLLFAGFSVNDTLLEQMARGDEFVAQTKALAYPPEVPYFKVISRQTYETPNKQLSITPQEYQMEHLKRIGPHATYEVLEGTHFIYQTNVERIASIVDEVLNT
;
A
#
# COMPACT_ATOMS: atom_id res chain seq x y z
N MET A 1 6.11 -5.34 7.19
CA MET A 1 6.66 -5.27 5.82
C MET A 1 5.57 -4.67 4.96
N ASP A 2 5.88 -3.64 4.18
CA ASP A 2 4.92 -3.07 3.22
C ASP A 2 4.51 -4.13 2.20
N GLY A 3 3.21 -4.34 2.05
CA GLY A 3 2.65 -5.28 1.08
C GLY A 3 2.69 -4.76 -0.36
N THR A 4 3.04 -3.49 -0.55
CA THR A 4 3.09 -2.80 -1.84
C THR A 4 4.54 -2.41 -2.15
N SER A 5 5.25 -3.34 -2.78
CA SER A 5 6.61 -3.13 -3.27
C SER A 5 6.63 -2.30 -4.56
N SER A 6 7.43 -1.24 -4.61
CA SER A 6 7.76 -0.55 -5.87
C SER A 6 9.01 -1.11 -6.56
N ALA A 7 9.82 -1.90 -5.84
CA ALA A 7 11.00 -2.56 -6.39
C ALA A 7 10.67 -3.83 -7.19
N TYR A 8 9.55 -4.47 -6.88
CA TYR A 8 9.13 -5.73 -7.49
C TYR A 8 7.72 -5.58 -8.06
N ASP A 9 7.65 -5.55 -9.39
CA ASP A 9 6.41 -5.54 -10.15
C ASP A 9 6.21 -6.89 -10.83
N ALA A 10 5.03 -7.44 -10.65
CA ALA A 10 4.55 -8.57 -11.43
C ALA A 10 3.40 -8.07 -12.31
N LYS A 11 3.32 -8.57 -13.55
CA LYS A 11 2.14 -8.33 -14.36
C LYS A 11 0.92 -8.88 -13.65
N THR A 12 -0.18 -8.14 -13.73
CA THR A 12 -1.48 -8.61 -13.26
C THR A 12 -1.77 -9.97 -13.90
N PRO A 13 -1.96 -11.04 -13.12
CA PRO A 13 -2.27 -12.35 -13.69
C PRO A 13 -3.51 -12.27 -14.58
N GLY A 14 -3.49 -12.90 -15.75
CA GLY A 14 -4.58 -12.76 -16.73
C GLY A 14 -5.97 -13.15 -16.20
N PHE A 15 -6.05 -14.04 -15.21
CA PHE A 15 -7.31 -14.39 -14.55
C PHE A 15 -7.91 -13.23 -13.76
N VAL A 16 -7.09 -12.33 -13.20
CA VAL A 16 -7.55 -11.14 -12.47
C VAL A 16 -8.21 -10.15 -13.43
N ALA A 17 -7.64 -9.98 -14.64
CA ALA A 17 -8.26 -9.19 -15.69
C ALA A 17 -9.64 -9.74 -16.09
N ALA A 18 -9.83 -11.06 -16.05
CA ALA A 18 -11.13 -11.70 -16.31
C ALA A 18 -12.16 -11.54 -15.17
N LEU A 19 -11.72 -11.26 -13.93
CA LEU A 19 -12.62 -11.00 -12.80
C LEU A 19 -13.26 -9.60 -12.86
N LEU A 20 -12.63 -8.64 -13.54
CA LEU A 20 -13.09 -7.24 -13.57
C LEU A 20 -14.42 -7.05 -14.31
N PRO A 21 -14.67 -7.67 -15.48
CA PRO A 21 -15.99 -7.64 -16.11
C PRO A 21 -17.09 -8.29 -15.25
N ILE A 22 -16.75 -9.35 -14.50
CA ILE A 22 -17.69 -10.01 -13.58
C ILE A 22 -18.03 -9.08 -12.42
N ALA A 23 -17.02 -8.45 -11.81
CA ALA A 23 -17.20 -7.47 -10.75
C ALA A 23 -18.04 -6.27 -11.24
N LYS A 24 -17.80 -5.80 -12.47
CA LYS A 24 -18.61 -4.74 -13.11
C LYS A 24 -20.07 -5.18 -13.28
N LEU A 25 -20.31 -6.39 -13.78
CA LEU A 25 -21.66 -6.92 -13.94
C LEU A 25 -22.37 -7.05 -12.57
N GLN A 26 -21.68 -7.59 -11.57
CA GLN A 26 -22.20 -7.71 -10.20
C GLN A 26 -22.56 -6.33 -9.63
N GLN A 27 -21.70 -5.33 -9.83
CA GLN A 27 -21.96 -3.97 -9.38
C GLN A 27 -23.18 -3.35 -10.08
N THR A 28 -23.27 -3.44 -11.41
CA THR A 28 -24.41 -2.94 -12.20
C THR A 28 -25.73 -3.58 -11.76
N LEU A 29 -25.69 -4.88 -11.43
CA LEU A 29 -26.85 -5.62 -10.95
C LEU A 29 -27.17 -5.38 -9.46
N GLY A 30 -26.39 -4.55 -8.75
CA GLY A 30 -26.56 -4.27 -7.33
C GLY A 30 -26.29 -5.48 -6.43
N VAL A 31 -25.61 -6.50 -6.93
CA VAL A 31 -25.32 -7.76 -6.22
C VAL A 31 -24.58 -7.52 -4.89
N PRO A 32 -23.59 -6.60 -4.80
CA PRO A 32 -22.94 -6.29 -3.53
C PRO A 32 -23.90 -5.78 -2.44
N SER A 33 -24.93 -5.02 -2.81
CA SER A 33 -25.95 -4.52 -1.86
C SER A 33 -26.83 -5.65 -1.32
N LEU A 34 -27.00 -6.74 -2.09
CA LEU A 34 -27.76 -7.92 -1.68
C LEU A 34 -26.90 -8.90 -0.87
N LEU A 35 -25.67 -9.16 -1.32
CA LEU A 35 -24.77 -10.11 -0.69
C LEU A 35 -24.12 -9.55 0.57
N GLY A 36 -23.81 -8.25 0.63
CA GLY A 36 -23.14 -7.61 1.76
C GLY A 36 -23.78 -7.95 3.11
N PRO A 37 -25.10 -7.72 3.29
CA PRO A 37 -25.81 -8.08 4.53
C PRO A 37 -25.82 -9.59 4.81
N LEU A 38 -25.81 -10.45 3.77
CA LEU A 38 -25.86 -11.91 3.91
C LEU A 38 -24.52 -12.52 4.33
N VAL A 39 -23.40 -11.99 3.82
CA VAL A 39 -22.07 -12.55 4.06
C VAL A 39 -21.35 -11.90 5.24
N THR A 40 -21.84 -10.75 5.72
CA THR A 40 -21.23 -10.03 6.84
C THR A 40 -21.50 -10.74 8.15
N ASN A 41 -20.42 -11.14 8.84
CA ASN A 41 -20.51 -11.71 10.17
C ASN A 41 -20.74 -10.61 11.21
N ARG A 42 -21.99 -10.15 11.34
CA ARG A 42 -22.37 -9.07 12.25
C ARG A 42 -21.93 -9.33 13.68
N LYS A 43 -22.05 -10.57 14.16
CA LYS A 43 -21.63 -10.97 15.51
C LYS A 43 -20.16 -10.65 15.75
N LYS A 44 -19.27 -11.07 14.85
CA LYS A 44 -17.84 -10.79 14.97
C LYS A 44 -17.54 -9.30 14.87
N THR A 45 -18.27 -8.56 14.03
CA THR A 45 -18.07 -7.11 13.90
C THR A 45 -18.49 -6.36 15.17
N LEU A 46 -19.58 -6.78 15.83
CA LEU A 46 -19.98 -6.25 17.13
C LEU A 46 -18.94 -6.57 18.23
N GLU A 47 -18.39 -7.79 18.23
CA GLU A 47 -17.31 -8.19 19.16
C GLU A 47 -16.04 -7.32 18.99
N LEU A 48 -15.82 -6.75 17.82
CA LEU A 48 -14.72 -5.82 17.53
C LEU A 48 -15.02 -4.37 17.97
N GLY A 49 -16.21 -4.10 18.52
CA GLY A 49 -16.59 -2.81 19.11
C GLY A 49 -17.40 -1.89 18.20
N TYR A 50 -17.81 -2.35 17.01
CA TYR A 50 -18.71 -1.57 16.14
C TYR A 50 -20.15 -1.63 16.65
N THR A 51 -20.92 -0.58 16.37
CA THR A 51 -22.35 -0.51 16.61
C THR A 51 -23.16 -1.08 15.43
N GLU A 52 -24.41 -1.48 15.67
CA GLU A 52 -25.32 -1.91 14.60
C GLU A 52 -25.49 -0.83 13.52
N GLU A 53 -25.59 0.44 13.93
CA GLU A 53 -25.72 1.56 13.00
C GLU A 53 -24.47 1.75 12.12
N GLU A 54 -23.27 1.60 12.70
CA GLU A 54 -22.02 1.63 11.92
C GLU A 54 -21.95 0.48 10.93
N ILE A 55 -22.37 -0.73 11.34
CA ILE A 55 -22.41 -1.90 10.45
C ILE A 55 -23.37 -1.65 9.29
N ASP A 56 -24.57 -1.14 9.54
CA ASP A 56 -25.56 -0.86 8.49
C ASP A 56 -25.09 0.22 7.52
N ARG A 57 -24.46 1.29 8.03
CA ARG A 57 -23.89 2.35 7.20
C ARG A 57 -22.72 1.84 6.35
N MET A 58 -21.86 0.99 6.93
CA MET A 58 -20.77 0.36 6.19
C MET A 58 -21.28 -0.55 5.07
N LEU A 59 -22.33 -1.34 5.36
CA LEU A 59 -22.96 -2.21 4.36
C LEU A 59 -23.59 -1.41 3.22
N LEU A 60 -24.29 -0.32 3.55
CA LEU A 60 -24.83 0.60 2.56
C LEU A 60 -23.73 1.19 1.69
N PHE A 61 -22.67 1.71 2.31
CA PHE A 61 -21.53 2.28 1.59
C PHE A 61 -20.82 1.25 0.69
N ALA A 62 -20.60 0.03 1.19
CA ALA A 62 -19.95 -1.04 0.45
C ALA A 62 -20.71 -1.43 -0.82
N GLY A 63 -22.05 -1.29 -0.82
CA GLY A 63 -22.87 -1.50 -2.01
C GLY A 63 -22.56 -0.55 -3.17
N PHE A 64 -21.94 0.60 -2.89
CA PHE A 64 -21.61 1.65 -3.87
C PHE A 64 -20.10 1.94 -3.98
N SER A 65 -19.27 1.32 -3.15
CA SER A 65 -17.82 1.60 -3.12
C SER A 65 -17.09 1.02 -4.33
N VAL A 66 -17.62 -0.02 -4.96
CA VAL A 66 -17.14 -0.53 -6.25
C VAL A 66 -17.81 0.27 -7.36
N ASN A 67 -17.01 0.95 -8.18
CA ASN A 67 -17.50 1.70 -9.33
C ASN A 67 -16.53 1.54 -10.51
N ASP A 68 -16.93 2.07 -11.67
CA ASP A 68 -16.13 1.96 -12.91
C ASP A 68 -14.72 2.52 -12.75
N THR A 69 -14.54 3.62 -11.98
CA THR A 69 -13.23 4.21 -11.71
C THR A 69 -12.35 3.26 -10.89
N LEU A 70 -12.88 2.68 -9.82
CA LEU A 70 -12.13 1.70 -9.01
C LEU A 70 -11.74 0.48 -9.84
N LEU A 71 -12.68 -0.06 -10.63
CA LEU A 71 -12.43 -1.23 -11.47
C LEU A 71 -11.40 -0.94 -12.57
N GLU A 72 -11.43 0.25 -13.18
CA GLU A 72 -10.41 0.67 -14.14
C GLU A 72 -9.04 0.83 -13.47
N GLN A 73 -8.98 1.41 -12.27
CA GLN A 73 -7.74 1.52 -11.50
C GLN A 73 -7.15 0.16 -11.14
N MET A 74 -8.00 -0.82 -10.79
CA MET A 74 -7.57 -2.20 -10.58
C MET A 74 -7.08 -2.86 -11.86
N ALA A 75 -7.75 -2.60 -12.99
CA ALA A 75 -7.39 -3.15 -14.31
C ALA A 75 -6.02 -2.68 -14.79
N ARG A 76 -5.71 -1.40 -14.55
CA ARG A 76 -4.56 -0.69 -15.08
C ARG A 76 -3.48 -0.43 -14.03
N GLY A 77 -3.58 -1.09 -12.88
CA GLY A 77 -2.65 -0.87 -11.76
C GLY A 77 -1.19 -1.14 -12.14
N ASP A 78 -0.92 -2.18 -12.93
CA ASP A 78 0.41 -2.50 -13.42
C ASP A 78 0.94 -1.45 -14.42
N GLU A 79 0.08 -0.93 -15.31
CA GLU A 79 0.39 0.19 -16.21
C GLU A 79 0.78 1.45 -15.42
N PHE A 80 0.01 1.82 -14.39
CA PHE A 80 0.29 2.99 -13.56
C PHE A 80 1.56 2.83 -12.74
N VAL A 81 1.83 1.63 -12.22
CA VAL A 81 3.09 1.32 -11.55
C VAL A 81 4.25 1.46 -12.52
N ALA A 82 4.15 0.94 -13.75
CA ALA A 82 5.19 1.05 -14.77
C ALA A 82 5.45 2.51 -15.18
N GLN A 83 4.39 3.29 -15.42
CA GLN A 83 4.49 4.72 -15.72
C GLN A 83 5.17 5.49 -14.58
N THR A 84 4.78 5.22 -13.34
CA THR A 84 5.39 5.84 -12.15
C THR A 84 6.86 5.43 -12.02
N LYS A 85 7.20 4.18 -12.32
CA LYS A 85 8.58 3.68 -12.33
C LYS A 85 9.47 4.36 -13.37
N ALA A 86 8.89 4.76 -14.50
CA ALA A 86 9.60 5.46 -15.57
C ALA A 86 9.88 6.94 -15.25
N LEU A 87 9.23 7.52 -14.24
CA LEU A 87 9.53 8.88 -13.80
C LEU A 87 10.90 8.93 -13.13
N ALA A 88 11.74 9.85 -13.59
CA ALA A 88 13.04 10.13 -12.98
C ALA A 88 12.85 10.89 -11.67
N TYR A 89 13.67 10.55 -10.67
CA TYR A 89 13.83 11.40 -9.49
C TYR A 89 14.76 12.56 -9.83
N PRO A 90 14.36 13.82 -9.57
CA PRO A 90 15.22 14.96 -9.87
C PRO A 90 16.47 14.94 -8.97
N PRO A 91 17.69 15.00 -9.54
CA PRO A 91 18.93 14.93 -8.76
C PRO A 91 19.13 16.09 -7.78
N GLU A 92 18.44 17.21 -8.01
CA GLU A 92 18.47 18.41 -7.17
C GLU A 92 17.59 18.32 -5.92
N VAL A 93 16.73 17.30 -5.81
CA VAL A 93 15.83 17.14 -4.66
C VAL A 93 16.52 16.29 -3.59
N PRO A 94 16.76 16.83 -2.38
CA PRO A 94 17.29 16.04 -1.27
C PRO A 94 16.37 14.86 -0.95
N TYR A 95 16.97 13.68 -0.78
CA TYR A 95 16.22 12.47 -0.46
C TYR A 95 16.87 11.72 0.69
N PHE A 96 16.10 11.52 1.75
CA PHE A 96 16.50 10.76 2.92
C PHE A 96 15.46 9.70 3.26
N LYS A 97 15.89 8.44 3.39
CA LYS A 97 15.02 7.32 3.73
C LYS A 97 15.25 6.86 5.17
N VAL A 98 14.23 6.97 6.00
CA VAL A 98 14.22 6.34 7.33
C VAL A 98 13.69 4.92 7.18
N ILE A 99 14.45 3.93 7.63
CA ILE A 99 14.10 2.51 7.52
C ILE A 99 13.96 1.93 8.93
N SER A 100 12.88 1.20 9.21
CA SER A 100 12.76 0.48 10.48
C SER A 100 13.61 -0.78 10.49
N ARG A 101 14.28 -1.05 11.62
CA ARG A 101 15.09 -2.25 11.82
C ARG A 101 14.29 -3.52 11.59
N GLN A 102 13.05 -3.57 12.09
CA GLN A 102 12.17 -4.71 11.83
C GLN A 102 11.95 -4.95 10.32
N THR A 103 11.69 -3.89 9.53
CA THR A 103 11.54 -4.04 8.07
C THR A 103 12.85 -4.30 7.33
N TYR A 104 13.98 -3.93 7.92
CA TYR A 104 15.32 -4.17 7.39
C TYR A 104 15.80 -5.61 7.63
N GLU A 105 15.23 -6.31 8.61
CA GLU A 105 15.70 -7.62 9.05
C GLU A 105 14.68 -8.74 8.83
N THR A 106 13.38 -8.44 8.78
CA THR A 106 12.31 -9.45 8.66
C THR A 106 12.04 -9.80 7.20
N PRO A 107 12.27 -11.04 6.72
CA PRO A 107 11.97 -11.44 5.36
C PRO A 107 10.48 -11.32 4.98
N ASN A 108 10.19 -10.91 3.75
CA ASN A 108 8.86 -11.03 3.17
C ASN A 108 8.80 -12.32 2.35
N LYS A 109 7.96 -13.27 2.78
CA LYS A 109 7.79 -14.57 2.10
C LYS A 109 7.24 -14.45 0.67
N GLN A 110 6.69 -13.30 0.30
CA GLN A 110 6.17 -13.03 -1.05
C GLN A 110 7.26 -12.54 -2.01
N LEU A 111 8.45 -12.18 -1.51
CA LEU A 111 9.55 -11.66 -2.32
C LEU A 111 10.71 -12.65 -2.37
N SER A 112 11.37 -12.74 -3.52
CA SER A 112 12.54 -13.60 -3.73
C SER A 112 13.88 -12.94 -3.35
N ILE A 113 13.84 -11.73 -2.79
CA ILE A 113 15.01 -10.93 -2.41
C ILE A 113 15.05 -10.70 -0.90
N THR A 114 16.23 -10.43 -0.37
CA THR A 114 16.41 -10.09 1.04
C THR A 114 15.77 -8.74 1.38
N PRO A 115 15.38 -8.50 2.64
CA PRO A 115 14.93 -7.19 3.10
C PRO A 115 15.93 -6.07 2.78
N GLN A 116 17.24 -6.33 2.89
CA GLN A 116 18.29 -5.35 2.64
C GLN A 116 18.41 -5.02 1.15
N GLU A 117 18.40 -6.02 0.28
CA GLU A 117 18.37 -5.82 -1.17
C GLU A 117 17.15 -5.02 -1.58
N TYR A 118 15.97 -5.33 -1.02
CA TYR A 118 14.76 -4.57 -1.26
C TYR A 118 14.93 -3.08 -0.93
N GLN A 119 15.50 -2.75 0.23
CA GLN A 119 15.71 -1.34 0.58
C GLN A 119 16.73 -0.66 -0.34
N MET A 120 17.76 -1.40 -0.77
CA MET A 120 18.82 -0.87 -1.62
C MET A 120 18.36 -0.64 -3.06
N GLU A 121 17.50 -1.49 -3.61
CA GLU A 121 16.87 -1.26 -4.93
C GLU A 121 16.02 0.02 -4.95
N HIS A 122 15.34 0.34 -3.85
CA HIS A 122 14.64 1.62 -3.73
C HIS A 122 15.61 2.80 -3.78
N LEU A 123 16.73 2.73 -3.04
CA LEU A 123 17.73 3.81 -3.00
C LEU A 123 18.42 3.98 -4.36
N LYS A 124 18.76 2.88 -5.05
CA LYS A 124 19.33 2.90 -6.40
C LYS A 124 18.42 3.63 -7.41
N ARG A 125 17.10 3.44 -7.30
CA ARG A 125 16.13 4.12 -8.18
C ARG A 125 16.11 5.63 -7.97
N ILE A 126 16.34 6.11 -6.75
CA ILE A 126 16.43 7.55 -6.45
C ILE A 126 17.71 8.14 -7.06
N GLY A 127 18.84 7.47 -6.84
CA GLY A 127 20.14 7.85 -7.39
C GLY A 127 21.21 8.08 -6.32
N PRO A 128 22.43 8.51 -6.72
CA PRO A 128 23.60 8.57 -5.83
C PRO A 128 23.48 9.54 -4.65
N HIS A 129 22.56 10.49 -4.71
CA HIS A 129 22.30 11.48 -3.66
C HIS A 129 21.40 10.93 -2.53
N ALA A 130 20.80 9.75 -2.72
CA ALA A 130 19.92 9.15 -1.73
C ALA A 130 20.69 8.74 -0.48
N THR A 131 20.28 9.26 0.67
CA THR A 131 20.80 8.88 1.99
C THR A 131 19.76 8.08 2.76
N TYR A 132 20.21 7.31 3.76
CA TYR A 132 19.31 6.53 4.59
C TYR A 132 19.87 6.27 5.98
N GLU A 133 18.98 5.96 6.92
CA GLU A 133 19.34 5.50 8.26
C GLU A 133 18.37 4.39 8.71
N VAL A 134 18.92 3.37 9.37
CA VAL A 134 18.13 2.25 9.94
C VAL A 134 17.94 2.48 11.44
N LEU A 135 16.75 2.92 11.83
CA LEU A 135 16.41 3.16 13.23
C LEU A 135 15.75 1.94 13.86
N GLU A 136 15.88 1.84 15.17
CA GLU A 136 15.16 0.82 15.94
C GLU A 136 13.65 1.00 15.85
N GLY A 137 12.91 -0.12 15.82
CA GLY A 137 11.44 -0.11 15.86
C GLY A 137 10.76 -0.90 14.75
N THR A 138 9.43 -0.75 14.73
CA THR A 138 8.52 -1.46 13.81
C THR A 138 8.19 -0.60 12.59
N HIS A 139 7.26 -1.07 11.74
CA HIS A 139 6.71 -0.27 10.64
C HIS A 139 6.14 1.09 11.09
N PHE A 140 5.72 1.22 12.36
CA PHE A 140 5.25 2.47 12.96
C PHE A 140 6.39 3.30 13.58
N ILE A 141 7.55 3.32 12.92
CA ILE A 141 8.81 3.89 13.44
C ILE A 141 8.71 5.35 13.91
N TYR A 142 7.79 6.10 13.31
CA TYR A 142 7.50 7.50 13.62
C TYR A 142 6.87 7.70 15.00
N GLN A 143 6.31 6.67 15.63
CA GLN A 143 5.75 6.77 16.98
C GLN A 143 6.83 6.73 18.06
N THR A 144 7.96 6.07 17.78
CA THR A 144 9.01 5.80 18.77
C THR A 144 10.31 6.53 18.52
N ASN A 145 10.50 7.13 17.35
CA ASN A 145 11.73 7.81 16.95
C ASN A 145 11.50 9.28 16.56
N VAL A 146 10.48 9.92 17.13
CA VAL A 146 10.07 11.29 16.78
C VAL A 146 11.25 12.27 16.80
N GLU A 147 12.05 12.24 17.87
CA GLU A 147 13.19 13.14 18.05
C GLU A 147 14.28 12.92 16.99
N ARG A 148 14.66 11.67 16.72
CA ARG A 148 15.68 11.37 15.71
C ARG A 148 15.20 11.74 14.31
N ILE A 149 13.93 11.45 13.99
CA ILE A 149 13.34 11.81 12.70
C ILE A 149 13.30 13.33 12.52
N ALA A 150 12.94 14.09 13.57
CA ALA A 150 12.99 15.54 13.53
C ALA A 150 14.41 16.07 13.26
N SER A 151 15.42 15.53 13.95
CA SER A 151 16.84 15.88 13.71
C SER A 151 17.26 15.60 12.26
N ILE A 152 16.86 14.46 11.69
CA ILE A 152 17.14 14.13 10.29
C ILE A 152 16.50 15.15 9.34
N VAL A 153 15.28 15.59 9.62
CA VAL A 153 14.61 16.62 8.80
C VAL A 153 15.40 17.93 8.85
N ASP A 154 15.85 18.36 10.04
CA ASP A 154 16.68 19.55 10.18
C ASP A 154 18.02 19.40 9.44
N GLU A 155 18.65 18.22 9.49
CA GLU A 155 19.89 17.92 8.76
C GLU A 155 19.69 18.04 7.23
N VAL A 156 18.57 17.55 6.70
CA VAL A 156 18.26 17.54 5.26
C VAL A 156 17.82 18.91 4.73
N LEU A 157 17.10 19.69 5.54
CA LEU A 157 16.59 21.01 5.12
C LEU A 157 17.60 22.13 5.30
N ASN A 158 18.62 21.95 6.14
CA ASN A 158 19.68 22.94 6.36
C ASN A 158 20.93 22.72 5.50
N THR A 159 20.91 21.75 4.59
CA THR A 159 21.90 21.54 3.51
C THR A 159 21.44 22.14 2.19
#